data_AF-A0A3M1Z6D6-F1
#
_entry.id   AF-A0A3M1Z6D6-F1
#
_cell.length_a   1.000
_cell.length_b   1.000
_cell.length_c   1.000
_cell.angle_alpha   90.00
_cell.angle_beta   90.00
_cell.angle_gamma   90.00
#
_symmetry.space_group_name_H-M   'P 1'
#
loop_
_entity.id
_entity.type
_entity.pdbx_description
1 polymer ?
#
loop_
_entity_poly.entity_id
_entity_poly.type
_entity_poly.pdbx_seq_one_letter_code
_entity_poly.pdbx_strand_id
1 'polypeptide(L)'
;MKKFLLYVAVFASLQLSSSAQTILLQEDFENGMPAQWTTQQASGSTGWQVGTASALSSQYWTIPTVPGKIAASNDDACNCDMSVDYLITDTLDLSGVSSAVLTFDAYIDGAYGSTGHIKISTDLGNTWTNVFDVPASDKWETYNVDLSSYIGNNNVLINFHHNDNGQWATGFAVDNVIVKELPAHDIAITDLTFPAFAVTTTSTNISGTITNLGSQTLTSFDLSWNDGSGAHTETVSGISVPTLGTYNFTSSTPFNQTALAEYNITVTVSNPNGSTDADASNNSKESSITTLAFAPEKRVVGEEGTGTWCGWCPRGAVYMDSLAYLFPETWVGIAVHNGDPMVVSDYDNGMGNLIGGYPSGLVDRHYNDVDPSEFKQYYLKRIELTPEASVALRNINFDSQTREITFDVEVAFATNISNPDYRFNAVIVEDSVTGTSSGYDQANYYSSQANNIDLVGVDGVNWKDLPNPVPAAQIVYNHVA
;
A
#
# COMPACT_ATOMS: atom_id res chain seq x y z
N MET A 1 -26.33 -55.83 31.93
CA MET A 1 -26.64 -54.46 32.39
C MET A 1 -25.64 -53.48 31.77
N LYS A 2 -25.96 -52.90 30.62
CA LYS A 2 -25.30 -51.71 30.05
C LYS A 2 -26.42 -50.89 29.42
N LYS A 3 -26.73 -49.74 30.02
CA LYS A 3 -27.77 -48.82 29.58
C LYS A 3 -27.20 -47.95 28.44
N PHE A 4 -27.84 -47.99 27.27
CA PHE A 4 -27.66 -47.01 26.21
C PHE A 4 -28.43 -45.75 26.60
N LEU A 5 -27.76 -44.59 26.69
CA LEU A 5 -28.41 -43.29 26.74
C LEU A 5 -28.48 -42.74 25.31
N LEU A 6 -29.70 -42.53 24.83
CA LEU A 6 -30.01 -41.88 23.57
C LEU A 6 -30.07 -40.37 23.84
N TYR A 7 -29.13 -39.59 23.31
CA TYR A 7 -29.24 -38.12 23.30
C TYR A 7 -30.02 -37.71 22.05
N VAL A 8 -31.24 -37.21 22.26
CA VAL A 8 -32.05 -36.54 21.25
C VAL A 8 -31.52 -35.12 21.09
N ALA A 9 -30.88 -34.85 19.96
CA ALA A 9 -30.52 -33.49 19.56
C ALA A 9 -31.79 -32.78 19.08
N VAL A 10 -32.28 -31.82 19.87
CA VAL A 10 -33.31 -30.88 19.45
C VAL A 10 -32.64 -29.87 18.53
N PHE A 11 -32.85 -30.01 17.22
CA PHE A 11 -32.55 -28.96 16.25
C PHE A 11 -33.54 -27.82 16.45
N ALA A 12 -33.13 -26.79 17.20
CA ALA A 12 -33.77 -25.49 17.13
C ALA A 12 -33.40 -24.89 15.76
N SER A 13 -34.38 -24.80 14.87
CA SER A 13 -34.26 -24.07 13.62
C SER A 13 -33.99 -22.59 13.93
N LEU A 14 -32.74 -22.16 13.85
CA LEU A 14 -32.42 -20.73 13.69
C LEU A 14 -33.06 -20.30 12.37
N GLN A 15 -34.13 -19.52 12.46
CA GLN A 15 -34.61 -18.74 11.32
C GLN A 15 -33.58 -17.63 11.11
N LEU A 16 -32.66 -17.86 10.17
CA LEU A 16 -31.87 -16.78 9.58
C LEU A 16 -32.85 -15.92 8.79
N SER A 17 -33.33 -14.85 9.41
CA SER A 17 -34.01 -13.77 8.73
C SER A 17 -32.96 -13.05 7.88
N SER A 18 -32.72 -13.49 6.65
CA SER A 18 -32.01 -12.66 5.69
C SER A 18 -32.90 -11.47 5.40
N SER A 19 -32.61 -10.30 5.98
CA SER A 19 -33.21 -9.05 5.53
C SER A 19 -32.70 -8.82 4.10
N ALA A 20 -33.53 -9.13 3.10
CA ALA A 20 -33.18 -8.81 1.72
C ALA A 20 -33.09 -7.28 1.60
N GLN A 21 -31.94 -6.78 1.18
CA GLN A 21 -31.73 -5.36 0.94
C GLN A 21 -32.64 -4.89 -0.20
N THR A 22 -33.40 -3.81 0.01
CA THR A 22 -34.28 -3.25 -1.02
C THR A 22 -33.44 -2.55 -2.08
N ILE A 23 -33.36 -3.11 -3.29
CA ILE A 23 -32.72 -2.48 -4.45
C ILE A 23 -33.78 -1.63 -5.18
N LEU A 24 -33.47 -0.35 -5.36
CA LEU A 24 -34.33 0.66 -5.99
C LEU A 24 -33.94 0.90 -7.46
N LEU A 25 -32.65 0.76 -7.76
CA LEU A 25 -32.09 0.79 -9.12
C LEU A 25 -30.87 -0.11 -9.15
N GLN A 26 -30.69 -0.83 -10.26
CA GLN A 26 -29.49 -1.60 -10.53
C GLN A 26 -29.27 -1.62 -12.05
N GLU A 27 -28.07 -1.22 -12.46
CA GLU A 27 -27.64 -1.21 -13.84
C GLU A 27 -26.16 -1.63 -13.95
N ASP A 28 -25.90 -2.62 -14.80
CA ASP A 28 -24.57 -3.18 -15.08
C ASP A 28 -24.14 -3.00 -16.54
N PHE A 29 -24.95 -2.31 -17.35
CA PHE A 29 -24.72 -1.99 -18.76
C PHE A 29 -24.51 -3.18 -19.72
N GLU A 30 -24.67 -4.42 -19.25
CA GLU A 30 -24.47 -5.63 -20.06
C GLU A 30 -25.43 -5.66 -21.27
N ASN A 31 -26.62 -5.08 -21.08
CA ASN A 31 -27.66 -4.97 -22.10
C ASN A 31 -27.60 -3.66 -22.90
N GLY A 32 -26.54 -2.86 -22.75
CA GLY A 32 -26.41 -1.55 -23.40
C GLY A 32 -26.97 -0.41 -22.54
N MET A 33 -27.08 0.78 -23.14
CA MET A 33 -27.65 1.94 -22.47
C MET A 33 -29.14 1.71 -22.12
N PRO A 34 -29.57 1.91 -20.87
CA PRO A 34 -30.98 1.71 -20.49
C PRO A 34 -31.89 2.68 -21.23
N ALA A 35 -32.99 2.18 -21.79
CA ALA A 35 -33.89 2.99 -22.61
C ALA A 35 -34.59 4.14 -21.86
N GLN A 36 -34.69 4.05 -20.53
CA GLN A 36 -35.29 5.10 -19.69
C GLN A 36 -34.25 6.12 -19.19
N TRP A 37 -32.97 5.81 -19.31
CA TRP A 37 -31.92 6.77 -19.00
C TRP A 37 -31.80 7.76 -20.16
N THR A 38 -31.36 8.97 -19.85
CA THR A 38 -31.21 10.04 -20.84
C THR A 38 -29.77 10.52 -20.85
N THR A 39 -29.29 10.92 -22.02
CA THR A 39 -27.99 11.59 -22.15
C THR A 39 -28.19 13.02 -22.62
N GLN A 40 -27.30 13.90 -22.18
CA GLN A 40 -27.14 15.24 -22.72
C GLN A 40 -25.65 15.45 -23.00
N GLN A 41 -25.34 16.12 -24.11
CA GLN A 41 -23.97 16.38 -24.52
C GLN A 41 -23.90 17.65 -25.37
N ALA A 42 -22.69 18.20 -25.57
CA ALA A 42 -22.52 19.35 -26.45
C ALA A 42 -22.76 18.98 -27.92
N SER A 43 -22.98 19.99 -28.77
CA SER A 43 -23.17 19.76 -30.20
C SER A 43 -21.89 19.20 -30.82
N GLY A 44 -21.98 18.03 -31.46
CA GLY A 44 -20.83 17.34 -32.05
C GLY A 44 -20.09 16.39 -31.10
N SER A 45 -20.48 16.35 -29.82
CA SER A 45 -19.99 15.34 -28.88
C SER A 45 -20.64 13.97 -29.11
N THR A 46 -19.88 12.91 -28.90
CA THR A 46 -20.39 11.53 -28.88
C THR A 46 -21.20 11.21 -27.62
N GLY A 47 -21.03 12.00 -26.56
CA GLY A 47 -21.67 11.74 -25.26
C GLY A 47 -21.20 10.44 -24.61
N TRP A 48 -21.99 9.99 -23.64
CA TRP A 48 -21.83 8.68 -23.02
C TRP A 48 -22.14 7.53 -23.99
N GLN A 49 -21.25 6.54 -24.03
CA GLN A 49 -21.35 5.33 -24.84
C GLN A 49 -21.27 4.08 -23.95
N VAL A 50 -21.86 2.96 -24.39
CA VAL A 50 -21.76 1.67 -23.68
C VAL A 50 -21.03 0.64 -24.53
N GLY A 51 -20.07 -0.06 -23.93
CA GLY A 51 -19.20 -1.00 -24.62
C GLY A 51 -18.16 -1.61 -23.70
N THR A 52 -17.29 -2.48 -24.23
CA THR A 52 -16.18 -3.02 -23.43
C THR A 52 -15.17 -1.92 -23.13
N ALA A 53 -14.47 -1.99 -21.99
CA ALA A 53 -13.43 -1.03 -21.62
C ALA A 53 -12.41 -0.81 -22.76
N SER A 54 -11.99 -1.89 -23.42
CA SER A 54 -11.08 -1.84 -24.58
C SER A 54 -11.66 -1.13 -25.81
N ALA A 55 -12.96 -1.25 -26.06
CA ALA A 55 -13.62 -0.63 -27.20
C ALA A 55 -13.89 0.86 -26.99
N LEU A 56 -14.01 1.28 -25.71
CA LEU A 56 -14.22 2.68 -25.32
C LEU A 56 -12.90 3.40 -24.97
N SER A 57 -11.76 2.70 -24.97
CA SER A 57 -10.44 3.29 -24.77
C SER A 57 -9.90 3.99 -26.03
N SER A 58 -8.92 4.86 -25.84
CA SER A 58 -8.24 5.62 -26.89
C SER A 58 -6.74 5.79 -26.58
N GLN A 59 -6.02 6.52 -27.44
CA GLN A 59 -4.54 6.56 -27.41
C GLN A 59 -3.98 7.12 -26.10
N TYR A 60 -4.60 8.16 -25.56
CA TYR A 60 -4.17 8.88 -24.37
C TYR A 60 -5.07 8.64 -23.16
N TRP A 61 -6.14 7.86 -23.32
CA TRP A 61 -6.96 7.37 -22.22
C TRP A 61 -7.28 5.87 -22.38
N THR A 62 -6.52 5.03 -21.67
CA THR A 62 -6.77 3.59 -21.61
C THR A 62 -7.57 3.26 -20.35
N ILE A 63 -8.75 2.67 -20.53
CA ILE A 63 -9.61 2.23 -19.43
C ILE A 63 -9.13 0.85 -18.97
N PRO A 64 -8.81 0.64 -17.68
CA PRO A 64 -8.45 -0.68 -17.17
C PRO A 64 -9.54 -1.71 -17.45
N THR A 65 -9.15 -2.88 -17.97
CA THR A 65 -10.09 -3.92 -18.40
C THR A 65 -10.87 -4.49 -17.21
N VAL A 66 -12.19 -4.48 -17.32
CA VAL A 66 -13.13 -5.20 -16.44
C VAL A 66 -13.97 -6.18 -17.27
N PRO A 67 -14.52 -7.25 -16.66
CA PRO A 67 -15.47 -8.13 -17.36
C PRO A 67 -16.70 -7.34 -17.82
N GLY A 68 -17.22 -7.67 -19.00
CA GLY A 68 -18.50 -7.11 -19.44
C GLY A 68 -18.39 -5.76 -20.16
N LYS A 69 -19.46 -4.98 -20.07
CA LYS A 69 -19.61 -3.64 -20.65
C LYS A 69 -19.70 -2.60 -19.55
N ILE A 70 -19.28 -1.40 -19.89
CA ILE A 70 -19.32 -0.22 -19.03
C ILE A 70 -19.95 0.94 -19.81
N ALA A 71 -20.31 2.02 -19.11
CA ALA A 71 -20.62 3.30 -19.73
C ALA A 71 -19.39 4.24 -19.64
N ALA A 72 -19.05 4.97 -20.71
CA ALA A 72 -17.99 5.98 -20.66
C ALA A 72 -18.28 7.19 -21.55
N SER A 73 -17.85 8.37 -21.09
CA SER A 73 -17.63 9.56 -21.91
C SER A 73 -16.11 9.72 -22.12
N ASN A 74 -15.68 9.84 -23.38
CA ASN A 74 -14.27 9.85 -23.77
C ASN A 74 -13.99 11.03 -24.69
N ASP A 75 -13.36 12.08 -24.16
CA ASP A 75 -12.94 13.23 -24.96
C ASP A 75 -11.74 12.89 -25.85
N ASP A 76 -10.74 12.17 -25.35
CA ASP A 76 -9.57 11.76 -26.14
C ASP A 76 -9.94 11.12 -27.51
N ALA A 77 -10.99 10.31 -27.55
CA ALA A 77 -11.46 9.67 -28.78
C ALA A 77 -12.05 10.63 -29.83
N CYS A 78 -12.78 11.67 -29.41
CA CYS A 78 -13.49 12.58 -30.31
C CYS A 78 -12.83 13.95 -30.48
N ASN A 79 -12.06 14.39 -29.46
CA ASN A 79 -11.60 15.76 -29.25
C ASN A 79 -12.75 16.78 -29.36
N CYS A 80 -13.76 16.61 -28.51
CA CYS A 80 -15.02 17.30 -28.57
C CYS A 80 -15.39 17.85 -27.19
N ASP A 81 -16.21 18.90 -27.15
CA ASP A 81 -16.61 19.53 -25.88
C ASP A 81 -17.45 18.57 -25.04
N MET A 82 -16.86 18.05 -23.96
CA MET A 82 -17.50 17.17 -22.98
C MET A 82 -18.00 17.93 -21.75
N SER A 83 -18.03 19.27 -21.75
CA SER A 83 -18.32 20.05 -20.53
C SER A 83 -19.72 19.84 -19.95
N VAL A 84 -20.61 19.25 -20.74
CA VAL A 84 -22.01 18.94 -20.39
C VAL A 84 -22.39 17.49 -20.70
N ASP A 85 -21.43 16.57 -20.67
CA ASP A 85 -21.67 15.14 -20.89
C ASP A 85 -22.35 14.51 -19.67
N TYR A 86 -23.69 14.47 -19.72
CA TYR A 86 -24.55 13.95 -18.66
C TYR A 86 -25.07 12.56 -19.03
N LEU A 87 -24.98 11.64 -18.08
CA LEU A 87 -25.70 10.37 -18.07
C LEU A 87 -26.68 10.39 -16.92
N ILE A 88 -27.97 10.49 -17.25
CA ILE A 88 -29.04 10.74 -16.29
C ILE A 88 -29.90 9.48 -16.17
N THR A 89 -30.08 8.99 -14.94
CA THR A 89 -30.92 7.83 -14.65
C THR A 89 -32.39 8.07 -15.01
N ASP A 90 -33.19 7.00 -15.02
CA ASP A 90 -34.64 7.17 -14.91
C ASP A 90 -35.01 7.80 -13.55
N THR A 91 -36.26 8.27 -13.45
CA THR A 91 -36.83 8.85 -12.25
C THR A 91 -36.94 7.81 -11.14
N LEU A 92 -36.34 8.11 -9.99
CA LEU A 92 -36.36 7.28 -8.79
C LEU A 92 -37.38 7.80 -7.78
N ASP A 93 -38.20 6.88 -7.26
CA ASP A 93 -39.11 7.15 -6.16
C ASP A 93 -38.48 6.78 -4.81
N LEU A 94 -38.02 7.80 -4.07
CA LEU A 94 -37.48 7.65 -2.71
C LEU A 94 -38.50 8.02 -1.63
N SER A 95 -39.78 8.21 -1.98
CA SER A 95 -40.82 8.61 -1.02
C SER A 95 -41.28 7.46 -0.11
N GLY A 96 -41.06 6.22 -0.54
CA GLY A 96 -41.45 5.00 0.17
C GLY A 96 -40.37 4.36 1.05
N VAL A 97 -39.14 4.87 1.02
CA VAL A 97 -38.00 4.30 1.76
C VAL A 97 -37.55 5.20 2.90
N SER A 98 -36.87 4.62 3.88
CA SER A 98 -36.36 5.33 5.06
C SER A 98 -34.91 5.79 4.90
N SER A 99 -34.20 5.21 3.95
CA SER A 99 -32.84 5.57 3.58
C SER A 99 -32.53 5.16 2.14
N ALA A 100 -31.47 5.73 1.56
CA ALA A 100 -30.99 5.37 0.24
C ALA A 100 -29.51 5.72 0.12
N VAL A 101 -28.75 4.82 -0.49
CA VAL A 101 -27.37 5.06 -0.90
C VAL A 101 -27.24 4.72 -2.38
N LEU A 102 -26.47 5.53 -3.10
CA LEU A 102 -25.97 5.21 -4.43
C LEU A 102 -24.60 4.55 -4.28
N THR A 103 -24.40 3.38 -4.87
CA THR A 103 -23.10 2.73 -5.05
C THR A 103 -22.81 2.60 -6.55
N PHE A 104 -21.58 2.86 -6.98
CA PHE A 104 -21.16 2.68 -8.36
C PHE A 104 -19.64 2.47 -8.44
N ASP A 105 -19.19 1.79 -9.48
CA ASP A 105 -17.77 1.72 -9.83
C ASP A 105 -17.46 2.83 -10.83
N ALA A 106 -16.27 3.43 -10.69
CA ALA A 106 -15.82 4.49 -11.58
C ALA A 106 -14.32 4.42 -11.88
N TYR A 107 -13.97 4.88 -13.08
CA TYR A 107 -12.60 5.15 -13.48
C TYR A 107 -12.50 6.53 -14.14
N ILE A 108 -11.59 7.35 -13.61
CA ILE A 108 -11.21 8.65 -14.14
C ILE A 108 -9.77 8.93 -13.67
N ASP A 109 -8.84 9.16 -14.59
CA ASP A 109 -7.43 9.42 -14.25
C ASP A 109 -7.15 10.90 -13.95
N GLY A 110 -8.14 11.76 -14.21
CA GLY A 110 -8.07 13.21 -14.03
C GLY A 110 -7.09 13.90 -14.98
N ALA A 111 -6.53 13.19 -15.95
CA ALA A 111 -5.51 13.73 -16.81
C ALA A 111 -6.06 14.87 -17.67
N TYR A 112 -5.23 15.89 -17.86
CA TYR A 112 -5.54 17.10 -18.63
C TYR A 112 -6.77 17.88 -18.15
N GLY A 113 -7.24 17.64 -16.92
CA GLY A 113 -8.34 18.38 -16.30
C GLY A 113 -9.72 17.74 -16.48
N SER A 114 -9.80 16.48 -16.90
CA SER A 114 -11.05 15.70 -16.87
C SER A 114 -11.54 15.56 -15.42
N THR A 115 -12.84 15.80 -15.21
CA THR A 115 -13.49 15.70 -13.90
C THR A 115 -14.82 14.95 -14.00
N GLY A 116 -15.14 14.19 -12.94
CA GLY A 116 -16.37 13.41 -12.82
C GLY A 116 -17.19 13.87 -11.61
N HIS A 117 -18.49 14.04 -11.80
CA HIS A 117 -19.38 14.58 -10.78
C HIS A 117 -20.68 13.78 -10.70
N ILE A 118 -21.18 13.55 -9.49
CA ILE A 118 -22.52 13.04 -9.24
C ILE A 118 -23.42 14.20 -8.84
N LYS A 119 -24.50 14.37 -9.59
CA LYS A 119 -25.48 15.43 -9.36
C LYS A 119 -26.87 14.84 -9.17
N ILE A 120 -27.66 15.47 -8.31
CA ILE A 120 -29.04 15.07 -8.02
C ILE A 120 -30.01 16.19 -8.40
N SER A 121 -31.14 15.81 -9.00
CA SER A 121 -32.29 16.69 -9.21
C SER A 121 -33.52 16.08 -8.54
N THR A 122 -34.39 16.93 -7.98
CA THR A 122 -35.71 16.56 -7.44
C THR A 122 -36.86 17.26 -8.16
N ASP A 123 -36.57 17.98 -9.24
CA ASP A 123 -37.50 18.81 -10.00
C ASP A 123 -37.50 18.47 -11.49
N LEU A 124 -37.29 17.18 -11.81
CA LEU A 124 -37.26 16.63 -13.17
C LEU A 124 -36.18 17.27 -14.06
N GLY A 125 -35.01 17.55 -13.48
CA GLY A 125 -33.82 18.02 -14.20
C GLY A 125 -33.77 19.52 -14.44
N ASN A 126 -34.68 20.32 -13.85
CA ASN A 126 -34.66 21.78 -13.97
C ASN A 126 -33.48 22.38 -13.18
N THR A 127 -33.18 21.83 -12.00
CA THR A 127 -32.03 22.21 -11.19
C THR A 127 -31.26 20.98 -10.73
N TRP A 128 -29.94 21.16 -10.55
CA TRP A 128 -29.01 20.09 -10.19
C TRP A 128 -28.13 20.52 -9.03
N THR A 129 -28.01 19.66 -8.02
CA THR A 129 -27.09 19.84 -6.90
C THR A 129 -25.94 18.87 -7.04
N ASN A 130 -24.69 19.35 -6.98
CA ASN A 130 -23.51 18.50 -6.91
C ASN A 130 -23.42 17.85 -5.52
N VAL A 131 -23.41 16.52 -5.46
CA VAL A 131 -23.38 15.77 -4.19
C VAL A 131 -22.08 15.01 -3.98
N PHE A 132 -21.34 14.74 -5.04
CA PHE A 132 -20.08 14.02 -4.97
C PHE A 132 -19.17 14.37 -6.15
N ASP A 133 -17.91 14.65 -5.87
CA ASP A 133 -16.85 14.79 -6.88
C ASP A 133 -16.04 13.49 -6.88
N VAL A 134 -15.96 12.83 -8.04
CA VAL A 134 -15.27 11.53 -8.17
C VAL A 134 -13.75 11.78 -8.16
N PRO A 135 -13.01 11.26 -7.16
CA PRO A 135 -11.56 11.39 -7.13
C PRO A 135 -10.89 10.71 -8.34
N ALA A 136 -9.80 11.32 -8.82
CA ALA A 136 -8.96 10.71 -9.83
C ALA A 136 -8.23 9.47 -9.28
N SER A 137 -8.19 8.40 -10.07
CA SER A 137 -7.58 7.11 -9.74
C SER A 137 -7.02 6.45 -11.00
N ASP A 138 -5.91 5.71 -10.87
CA ASP A 138 -5.31 4.91 -11.95
C ASP A 138 -5.94 3.52 -12.11
N LYS A 139 -6.97 3.22 -11.30
CA LYS A 139 -7.73 1.97 -11.29
C LYS A 139 -9.21 2.23 -11.03
N TRP A 140 -10.05 1.22 -11.29
CA TRP A 140 -11.46 1.26 -10.89
C TRP A 140 -11.59 1.32 -9.37
N GLU A 141 -12.47 2.20 -8.90
CA GLU A 141 -12.81 2.38 -7.49
C GLU A 141 -14.33 2.34 -7.32
N THR A 142 -14.80 1.78 -6.20
CA THR A 142 -16.21 1.78 -5.82
C THR A 142 -16.50 2.97 -4.91
N TYR A 143 -17.50 3.78 -5.27
CA TYR A 143 -17.93 4.93 -4.49
C TYR A 143 -19.32 4.74 -3.93
N ASN A 144 -19.57 5.38 -2.78
CA ASN A 144 -20.87 5.41 -2.11
C ASN A 144 -21.29 6.86 -1.85
N VAL A 145 -22.52 7.21 -2.20
CA VAL A 145 -23.08 8.55 -2.02
C VAL A 145 -24.36 8.44 -1.19
N ASP A 146 -24.37 9.09 -0.03
CA ASP A 146 -25.55 9.16 0.82
C ASP A 146 -26.65 10.01 0.17
N LEU A 147 -27.83 9.41 -0.01
CA LEU A 147 -29.00 10.07 -0.57
C LEU A 147 -30.05 10.42 0.49
N SER A 148 -29.70 10.36 1.79
CA SER A 148 -30.59 10.64 2.93
C SER A 148 -31.33 11.98 2.83
N SER A 149 -30.69 13.01 2.25
CA SER A 149 -31.29 14.33 2.06
C SER A 149 -32.41 14.38 1.00
N TYR A 150 -32.54 13.33 0.18
CA TYR A 150 -33.50 13.23 -0.91
C TYR A 150 -34.67 12.29 -0.61
N ILE A 151 -34.66 11.63 0.55
CA ILE A 151 -35.76 10.80 1.03
C ILE A 151 -37.06 11.61 1.10
N GLY A 152 -38.18 10.98 0.74
CA GLY A 152 -39.49 11.66 0.66
C GLY A 152 -39.81 12.25 -0.72
N ASN A 153 -38.83 12.36 -1.62
CA ASN A 153 -39.06 12.79 -3.00
C ASN A 153 -39.35 11.59 -3.91
N ASN A 154 -40.30 11.74 -4.84
CA ASN A 154 -40.65 10.71 -5.81
C ASN A 154 -40.17 10.99 -7.24
N ASN A 155 -39.39 12.06 -7.43
CA ASN A 155 -38.89 12.51 -8.73
C ASN A 155 -37.37 12.71 -8.73
N VAL A 156 -36.62 11.78 -8.11
CA VAL A 156 -35.18 11.91 -7.96
C VAL A 156 -34.47 11.44 -9.23
N LEU A 157 -33.60 12.27 -9.79
CA LEU A 157 -32.72 11.90 -10.90
C LEU A 157 -31.27 11.96 -10.45
N ILE A 158 -30.47 10.98 -10.88
CA ILE A 158 -29.02 10.94 -10.66
C ILE A 158 -28.33 11.21 -11.99
N ASN A 159 -27.36 12.12 -12.00
CA ASN A 159 -26.57 12.47 -13.18
C ASN A 159 -25.09 12.18 -12.91
N PHE A 160 -24.50 11.33 -13.74
CA PHE A 160 -23.06 11.16 -13.88
C PHE A 160 -22.57 12.16 -14.93
N HIS A 161 -21.89 13.21 -14.47
CA HIS A 161 -21.43 14.31 -15.30
C HIS A 161 -19.91 14.22 -15.50
N HIS A 162 -19.49 13.98 -16.74
CA HIS A 162 -18.11 14.19 -17.18
C HIS A 162 -17.92 15.65 -17.60
N ASN A 163 -16.84 16.30 -17.17
CA ASN A 163 -16.51 17.67 -17.52
C ASN A 163 -15.02 17.82 -17.86
N ASP A 164 -14.75 18.22 -19.09
CA ASP A 164 -13.43 18.54 -19.66
C ASP A 164 -13.09 20.05 -19.61
N ASN A 165 -14.00 20.87 -19.08
CA ASN A 165 -13.96 22.34 -19.11
C ASN A 165 -13.94 22.94 -20.54
N GLY A 166 -14.47 22.23 -21.53
CA GLY A 166 -14.54 22.62 -22.93
C GLY A 166 -13.18 22.65 -23.62
N GLN A 167 -12.20 21.91 -23.09
CA GLN A 167 -10.86 21.72 -23.64
C GLN A 167 -10.60 20.21 -23.75
N TRP A 168 -9.72 19.82 -24.66
CA TRP A 168 -9.33 18.41 -24.77
C TRP A 168 -8.81 17.84 -23.44
N ALA A 169 -9.37 16.72 -23.01
CA ALA A 169 -8.99 15.95 -21.83
C ALA A 169 -9.15 14.42 -22.04
N THR A 170 -9.07 13.64 -20.97
CA THR A 170 -9.32 12.18 -21.00
C THR A 170 -10.81 11.83 -20.94
N GLY A 171 -11.25 11.09 -19.92
CA GLY A 171 -12.61 10.57 -19.87
C GLY A 171 -13.04 10.11 -18.49
N PHE A 172 -14.31 9.75 -18.41
CA PHE A 172 -14.96 9.24 -17.21
C PHE A 172 -15.77 7.99 -17.58
N ALA A 173 -15.47 6.88 -16.90
CA ALA A 173 -16.18 5.61 -17.04
C ALA A 173 -16.89 5.23 -15.73
N VAL A 174 -18.07 4.61 -15.86
CA VAL A 174 -18.90 4.13 -14.75
C VAL A 174 -19.45 2.74 -15.04
N ASP A 175 -19.64 1.97 -13.98
CA ASP A 175 -20.23 0.63 -14.02
C ASP A 175 -20.92 0.30 -12.69
N ASN A 176 -21.68 -0.80 -12.65
CA ASN A 176 -22.31 -1.37 -11.45
C ASN A 176 -23.09 -0.35 -10.61
N VAL A 177 -23.95 0.44 -11.26
CA VAL A 177 -24.74 1.51 -10.62
C VAL A 177 -25.90 0.90 -9.86
N ILE A 178 -25.91 1.07 -8.53
CA ILE A 178 -26.94 0.53 -7.63
C ILE A 178 -27.45 1.64 -6.71
N VAL A 179 -28.77 1.80 -6.63
CA VAL A 179 -29.40 2.55 -5.53
C VAL A 179 -30.15 1.57 -4.65
N LYS A 180 -29.89 1.60 -3.35
CA LYS A 180 -30.45 0.66 -2.39
C LYS A 180 -30.78 1.30 -1.05
N GLU A 181 -31.75 0.74 -0.36
CA GLU A 181 -32.05 1.11 1.03
C GLU A 181 -31.00 0.52 1.98
N LEU A 182 -30.55 1.30 2.95
CA LEU A 182 -29.68 0.85 4.02
C LEU A 182 -30.49 0.37 5.22
N PRO A 183 -30.05 -0.70 5.91
CA PRO A 183 -30.62 -1.05 7.21
C PRO A 183 -30.43 0.11 8.21
N ALA A 184 -31.23 0.13 9.29
CA ALA A 184 -31.09 1.16 10.32
C ALA A 184 -29.73 1.10 11.03
N HIS A 185 -29.23 -0.12 11.28
CA HIS A 185 -28.01 -0.36 12.03
C HIS A 185 -27.19 -1.47 11.35
N ASP A 186 -25.99 -1.12 10.90
CA ASP A 186 -25.03 -2.01 10.26
C ASP A 186 -23.63 -1.40 10.43
N ILE A 187 -22.71 -2.11 11.07
CA ILE A 187 -21.37 -1.62 11.40
C ILE A 187 -20.30 -2.63 10.98
N ALA A 188 -19.48 -2.27 10.01
CA ALA A 188 -18.40 -3.14 9.54
C ALA A 188 -17.06 -2.79 10.19
N ILE A 189 -16.23 -3.80 10.47
CA ILE A 189 -14.80 -3.58 10.70
C ILE A 189 -14.12 -3.52 9.33
N THR A 190 -13.60 -2.35 8.98
CA THR A 190 -12.90 -2.15 7.70
C THR A 190 -11.40 -2.36 7.83
N ASP A 191 -10.81 -2.03 9.00
CA ASP A 191 -9.38 -2.22 9.20
C ASP A 191 -8.92 -2.54 10.63
N LEU A 192 -7.74 -3.16 10.75
CA LEU A 192 -7.01 -3.38 12.01
C LEU A 192 -5.61 -2.79 11.88
N THR A 193 -5.20 -1.96 12.85
CA THR A 193 -4.03 -1.06 12.72
C THR A 193 -2.97 -1.24 13.81
N PHE A 194 -2.93 -2.40 14.46
CA PHE A 194 -1.95 -2.71 15.50
C PHE A 194 -0.70 -3.43 14.92
N PRO A 195 0.47 -3.34 15.58
CA PRO A 195 1.71 -3.91 15.06
C PRO A 195 1.67 -5.44 15.07
N ALA A 196 2.29 -6.07 14.06
CA ALA A 196 2.44 -7.52 13.97
C ALA A 196 3.41 -8.11 15.02
N PHE A 197 4.19 -7.26 15.69
CA PHE A 197 5.14 -7.66 16.73
C PHE A 197 4.93 -6.86 18.01
N ALA A 198 5.06 -7.52 19.16
CA ALA A 198 4.95 -6.90 20.47
C ALA A 198 6.02 -7.44 21.44
N VAL A 199 6.72 -6.57 22.17
CA VAL A 199 7.67 -7.04 23.19
C VAL A 199 6.90 -7.46 24.45
N THR A 200 7.19 -8.62 25.02
CA THR A 200 6.44 -9.23 26.15
C THR A 200 6.40 -8.41 27.43
N THR A 201 7.28 -7.41 27.58
CA THR A 201 7.31 -6.48 28.71
C THR A 201 6.56 -5.18 28.45
N THR A 202 5.90 -5.05 27.30
CA THR A 202 5.21 -3.85 26.86
C THR A 202 3.75 -4.15 26.55
N SER A 203 2.90 -3.14 26.66
CA SER A 203 1.50 -3.25 26.27
C SER A 203 1.32 -2.73 24.85
N THR A 204 0.63 -3.50 24.02
CA THR A 204 0.30 -3.13 22.64
C THR A 204 -1.19 -2.80 22.55
N ASN A 205 -1.53 -1.63 22.03
CA ASN A 205 -2.92 -1.27 21.82
C ASN A 205 -3.52 -2.10 20.70
N ILE A 206 -4.72 -2.64 20.92
CA ILE A 206 -5.55 -3.22 19.86
C ILE A 206 -6.40 -2.11 19.28
N SER A 207 -6.19 -1.78 18.00
CA SER A 207 -6.86 -0.68 17.31
C SER A 207 -7.29 -1.07 15.90
N GLY A 208 -8.23 -0.29 15.36
CA GLY A 208 -8.74 -0.51 14.01
C GLY A 208 -9.75 0.57 13.61
N THR A 209 -10.40 0.33 12.48
CA THR A 209 -11.36 1.24 11.87
C THR A 209 -12.68 0.51 11.67
N ILE A 210 -13.78 1.15 12.08
CA ILE A 210 -15.13 0.72 11.70
C ILE A 210 -15.74 1.71 10.71
N THR A 211 -16.71 1.23 9.95
CA THR A 211 -17.55 2.03 9.06
C THR A 211 -19.01 1.83 9.41
N ASN A 212 -19.77 2.92 9.50
CA ASN A 212 -21.22 2.86 9.67
C ASN A 212 -21.89 2.61 8.30
N LEU A 213 -22.34 1.40 8.05
CA LEU A 213 -23.09 1.02 6.85
C LEU A 213 -24.61 1.16 7.04
N GLY A 214 -25.04 1.46 8.27
CA GLY A 214 -26.42 1.77 8.60
C GLY A 214 -26.81 3.21 8.27
N SER A 215 -28.12 3.43 8.15
CA SER A 215 -28.71 4.75 7.90
C SER A 215 -28.83 5.64 9.14
N GLN A 216 -28.78 5.04 10.35
CA GLN A 216 -28.77 5.82 11.59
C GLN A 216 -27.35 6.21 11.94
N THR A 217 -27.16 7.44 12.45
CA THR A 217 -25.87 7.84 13.02
C THR A 217 -25.48 6.90 14.16
N LEU A 218 -24.28 6.33 14.09
CA LEU A 218 -23.74 5.47 15.13
C LEU A 218 -23.24 6.32 16.30
N THR A 219 -23.73 5.99 17.49
CA THR A 219 -23.45 6.69 18.75
C THR A 219 -22.82 5.80 19.82
N SER A 220 -22.97 4.48 19.68
CA SER A 220 -22.30 3.47 20.50
C SER A 220 -22.22 2.13 19.78
N PHE A 221 -21.28 1.29 20.19
CA PHE A 221 -21.21 -0.14 19.82
C PHE A 221 -20.41 -0.89 20.89
N ASP A 222 -20.57 -2.21 20.95
CA ASP A 222 -19.75 -3.08 21.77
C ASP A 222 -18.56 -3.59 20.95
N LEU A 223 -17.35 -3.35 21.47
CA LEU A 223 -16.09 -3.86 20.95
C LEU A 223 -15.68 -5.10 21.74
N SER A 224 -15.26 -6.15 21.04
CA SER A 224 -14.66 -7.32 21.66
C SER A 224 -13.41 -7.73 20.90
N TRP A 225 -12.36 -8.14 21.61
CA TRP A 225 -11.23 -8.82 20.99
C TRP A 225 -10.78 -10.02 21.82
N ASN A 226 -10.14 -11.00 21.19
CA ASN A 226 -9.70 -12.23 21.86
C ASN A 226 -8.37 -12.71 21.25
N ASP A 227 -7.40 -13.02 22.11
CA ASP A 227 -6.09 -13.60 21.76
C ASP A 227 -5.99 -15.10 22.07
N GLY A 228 -7.13 -15.74 22.36
CA GLY A 228 -7.23 -17.13 22.80
C GLY A 228 -7.33 -17.30 24.32
N SER A 229 -7.11 -16.23 25.11
CA SER A 229 -7.25 -16.28 26.58
C SER A 229 -8.68 -16.00 27.07
N GLY A 230 -9.56 -15.49 26.20
CA GLY A 230 -10.92 -15.08 26.51
C GLY A 230 -11.27 -13.76 25.85
N ALA A 231 -12.56 -13.44 25.75
CA ALA A 231 -12.99 -12.19 25.16
C ALA A 231 -12.76 -11.00 26.12
N HIS A 232 -12.08 -9.98 25.63
CA HIS A 232 -11.99 -8.65 26.23
C HIS A 232 -13.08 -7.79 25.61
N THR A 233 -14.07 -7.37 26.39
CA THR A 233 -15.24 -6.63 25.88
C THR A 233 -15.38 -5.26 26.53
N GLU A 234 -15.74 -4.27 25.75
CA GLU A 234 -16.08 -2.93 26.23
C GLU A 234 -17.15 -2.28 25.35
N THR A 235 -17.86 -1.30 25.90
CA THR A 235 -18.80 -0.49 25.13
C THR A 235 -18.13 0.83 24.75
N VAL A 236 -17.99 1.08 23.47
CA VAL A 236 -17.62 2.38 22.92
C VAL A 236 -18.88 3.24 22.84
N SER A 237 -18.87 4.44 23.40
CA SER A 237 -20.02 5.35 23.42
C SER A 237 -19.59 6.81 23.35
N GLY A 238 -20.55 7.71 23.09
CA GLY A 238 -20.27 9.15 22.98
C GLY A 238 -19.62 9.54 21.64
N ILE A 239 -19.72 8.66 20.64
CA ILE A 239 -19.27 8.91 19.27
C ILE A 239 -20.42 9.46 18.42
N SER A 240 -20.11 9.95 17.23
CA SER A 240 -21.11 10.41 16.26
C SER A 240 -20.60 10.12 14.85
N VAL A 241 -20.88 8.92 14.36
CA VAL A 241 -20.43 8.48 13.03
C VAL A 241 -21.63 8.52 12.08
N PRO A 242 -21.68 9.48 11.13
CA PRO A 242 -22.77 9.54 10.17
C PRO A 242 -22.77 8.29 9.26
N THR A 243 -23.82 8.11 8.47
CA THR A 243 -23.89 7.10 7.41
C THR A 243 -22.65 7.17 6.52
N LEU A 244 -22.04 6.01 6.23
CA LEU A 244 -20.76 5.85 5.51
C LEU A 244 -19.54 6.49 6.20
N GLY A 245 -19.71 7.12 7.36
CA GLY A 245 -18.62 7.64 8.16
C GLY A 245 -17.80 6.51 8.79
N THR A 246 -16.56 6.85 9.18
CA THR A 246 -15.64 5.93 9.84
C THR A 246 -15.31 6.38 11.26
N TYR A 247 -14.86 5.43 12.08
CA TYR A 247 -14.34 5.70 13.42
C TYR A 247 -13.14 4.81 13.73
N ASN A 248 -12.05 5.42 14.16
CA ASN A 248 -10.87 4.71 14.63
C ASN A 248 -11.03 4.38 16.11
N PHE A 249 -11.10 3.10 16.45
CA PHE A 249 -11.17 2.66 17.83
C PHE A 249 -9.79 2.25 18.35
N THR A 250 -9.65 2.29 19.67
CA THR A 250 -8.53 1.69 20.40
C THR A 250 -9.13 1.06 21.64
N SER A 251 -8.83 -0.22 21.87
CA SER A 251 -9.35 -0.92 23.03
C SER A 251 -8.74 -0.36 24.32
N SER A 252 -9.55 -0.23 25.37
CA SER A 252 -9.05 0.15 26.70
C SER A 252 -8.23 -0.96 27.36
N THR A 253 -8.38 -2.21 26.91
CA THR A 253 -7.57 -3.35 27.33
C THR A 253 -6.49 -3.61 26.27
N PRO A 254 -5.20 -3.37 26.58
CA PRO A 254 -4.14 -3.66 25.63
C PRO A 254 -3.83 -5.16 25.58
N PHE A 255 -3.26 -5.60 24.47
CA PHE A 255 -2.58 -6.88 24.36
C PHE A 255 -1.32 -6.87 25.24
N ASN A 256 -1.19 -7.87 26.10
CA ASN A 256 -0.07 -7.98 27.04
C ASN A 256 0.19 -9.45 27.41
N GLN A 257 0.78 -10.19 26.49
CA GLN A 257 1.14 -11.59 26.66
C GLN A 257 2.62 -11.75 27.02
N THR A 258 2.91 -12.67 27.94
CA THR A 258 4.30 -12.93 28.40
C THR A 258 4.95 -14.13 27.74
N ALA A 259 4.18 -15.05 27.17
CA ALA A 259 4.72 -16.24 26.51
C ALA A 259 5.05 -15.93 25.04
N LEU A 260 6.24 -16.36 24.60
CA LEU A 260 6.70 -16.22 23.22
C LEU A 260 5.92 -17.13 22.28
N ALA A 261 4.93 -16.56 21.62
CA ALA A 261 4.11 -17.21 20.61
C ALA A 261 3.59 -16.18 19.59
N GLU A 262 3.02 -16.71 18.52
CA GLU A 262 2.10 -15.98 17.66
C GLU A 262 0.68 -16.13 18.23
N TYR A 263 -0.03 -15.02 18.36
CA TYR A 263 -1.41 -14.96 18.82
C TYR A 263 -2.29 -14.46 17.69
N ASN A 264 -3.29 -15.27 17.32
CA ASN A 264 -4.35 -14.81 16.42
C ASN A 264 -5.31 -13.95 17.23
N ILE A 265 -5.47 -12.70 16.79
CA ILE A 265 -6.34 -11.71 17.39
C ILE A 265 -7.60 -11.60 16.54
N THR A 266 -8.72 -12.07 17.07
CA THR A 266 -10.03 -11.85 16.47
C THR A 266 -10.65 -10.62 17.12
N VAL A 267 -10.99 -9.61 16.32
CA VAL A 267 -11.69 -8.41 16.76
C VAL A 267 -13.10 -8.43 16.19
N THR A 268 -14.09 -8.18 17.04
CA THR A 268 -15.51 -8.13 16.67
C THR A 268 -16.18 -6.86 17.19
N VAL A 269 -17.17 -6.38 16.44
CA VAL A 269 -18.06 -5.30 16.86
C VAL A 269 -19.51 -5.78 16.85
N SER A 270 -20.34 -5.16 17.68
CA SER A 270 -21.74 -5.57 17.81
C SER A 270 -22.59 -4.48 18.47
N ASN A 271 -23.88 -4.71 18.57
CA ASN A 271 -24.85 -3.86 19.27
C ASN A 271 -24.77 -2.37 18.87
N PRO A 272 -24.73 -2.02 17.57
CA PRO A 272 -24.76 -0.63 17.13
C PRO A 272 -25.99 0.09 17.73
N ASN A 273 -25.75 1.14 18.50
CA ASN A 273 -26.77 1.87 19.26
C ASN A 273 -27.65 0.99 20.17
N GLY A 274 -27.15 -0.16 20.63
CA GLY A 274 -27.90 -1.13 21.43
C GLY A 274 -28.90 -1.99 20.63
N SER A 275 -28.84 -1.93 19.30
CA SER A 275 -29.70 -2.69 18.39
C SER A 275 -28.96 -3.87 17.77
N THR A 276 -29.71 -4.84 17.24
CA THR A 276 -29.13 -5.91 16.41
C THR A 276 -28.54 -5.34 15.13
N ASP A 277 -27.32 -5.75 14.83
CA ASP A 277 -26.64 -5.44 13.57
C ASP A 277 -27.25 -6.22 12.39
N ALA A 278 -27.43 -5.56 11.24
CA ALA A 278 -28.13 -6.15 10.10
C ALA A 278 -27.28 -7.14 9.29
N ASP A 279 -25.96 -7.02 9.27
CA ASP A 279 -25.05 -7.90 8.54
C ASP A 279 -23.87 -8.34 9.41
N ALA A 280 -24.12 -9.37 10.22
CA ALA A 280 -23.10 -9.93 11.09
C ALA A 280 -21.86 -10.50 10.38
N SER A 281 -21.87 -10.66 9.04
CA SER A 281 -20.73 -11.20 8.31
C SER A 281 -19.56 -10.22 8.19
N ASN A 282 -19.82 -8.91 8.35
CA ASN A 282 -18.82 -7.85 8.22
C ASN A 282 -18.32 -7.32 9.59
N ASN A 283 -18.81 -7.90 10.69
CA ASN A 283 -18.58 -7.44 12.06
C ASN A 283 -17.27 -7.97 12.68
N SER A 284 -16.49 -8.77 11.97
CA SER A 284 -15.31 -9.47 12.50
C SER A 284 -14.12 -9.37 11.54
N LYS A 285 -12.93 -9.10 12.08
CA LYS A 285 -11.67 -9.14 11.35
C LYS A 285 -10.59 -9.79 12.22
N GLU A 286 -9.67 -10.51 11.57
CA GLU A 286 -8.56 -11.19 12.24
C GLU A 286 -7.22 -10.61 11.79
N SER A 287 -6.25 -10.60 12.70
CA SER A 287 -4.84 -10.35 12.44
C SER A 287 -4.01 -11.11 13.48
N SER A 288 -2.68 -11.11 13.39
CA SER A 288 -1.83 -11.77 14.39
C SER A 288 -0.82 -10.82 15.02
N ILE A 289 -0.43 -11.15 16.24
CA ILE A 289 0.66 -10.51 16.95
C ILE A 289 1.65 -11.60 17.37
N THR A 290 2.90 -11.48 16.92
CA THR A 290 4.00 -12.29 17.41
C THR A 290 4.71 -11.59 18.55
N THR A 291 4.73 -12.23 19.71
CA THR A 291 5.45 -11.70 20.88
C THR A 291 6.97 -11.91 20.76
N LEU A 292 7.72 -10.91 21.21
CA LEU A 292 9.18 -10.86 21.20
C LEU A 292 9.72 -10.71 22.64
N ALA A 293 10.83 -11.39 22.97
CA ALA A 293 11.51 -11.30 24.26
C ALA A 293 12.23 -9.95 24.44
N PHE A 294 12.66 -9.35 23.35
CA PHE A 294 13.30 -8.03 23.27
C PHE A 294 13.04 -7.45 21.87
N ALA A 295 13.22 -6.14 21.69
CA ALA A 295 13.16 -5.52 20.36
C ALA A 295 14.50 -5.74 19.63
N PRO A 296 14.53 -6.48 18.51
CA PRO A 296 15.79 -6.75 17.82
C PRO A 296 16.33 -5.52 17.10
N GLU A 297 17.64 -5.34 17.18
CA GLU A 297 18.33 -4.30 16.42
C GLU A 297 18.42 -4.71 14.94
N LYS A 298 17.82 -3.91 14.06
CA LYS A 298 17.92 -4.06 12.61
C LYS A 298 19.11 -3.28 12.07
N ARG A 299 19.96 -3.97 11.32
CA ARG A 299 20.95 -3.37 10.42
C ARG A 299 20.57 -3.72 8.99
N VAL A 300 20.89 -2.82 8.06
CA VAL A 300 20.65 -3.00 6.62
C VAL A 300 21.99 -3.17 5.93
N VAL A 301 22.12 -4.26 5.18
CA VAL A 301 23.33 -4.54 4.40
C VAL A 301 23.16 -3.94 3.00
N GLY A 302 24.12 -3.12 2.57
CA GLY A 302 24.24 -2.64 1.21
C GLY A 302 25.46 -3.25 0.54
N GLU A 303 25.26 -3.95 -0.56
CA GLU A 303 26.33 -4.52 -1.37
C GLU A 303 26.38 -3.78 -2.69
N GLU A 304 27.48 -3.10 -3.00
CA GLU A 304 27.68 -2.33 -4.22
C GLU A 304 28.65 -3.04 -5.16
N GLY A 305 28.20 -3.34 -6.37
CA GLY A 305 29.03 -3.92 -7.41
C GLY A 305 29.81 -2.81 -8.09
N THR A 306 31.14 -2.91 -8.04
CA THR A 306 32.04 -1.85 -8.53
C THR A 306 33.25 -2.39 -9.26
N GLY A 307 34.05 -1.48 -9.81
CA GLY A 307 35.34 -1.79 -10.39
C GLY A 307 36.13 -0.54 -10.72
N THR A 308 37.46 -0.62 -10.63
CA THR A 308 38.33 0.53 -10.96
C THR A 308 38.19 0.98 -12.42
N TRP A 309 37.84 0.05 -13.32
CA TRP A 309 37.58 0.31 -14.74
C TRP A 309 36.23 0.99 -15.04
N CYS A 310 35.31 1.03 -14.07
CA CYS A 310 33.95 1.50 -14.26
C CYS A 310 33.82 3.02 -14.07
N GLY A 311 33.60 3.74 -15.18
CA GLY A 311 33.58 5.21 -15.18
C GLY A 311 32.45 5.87 -14.36
N TRP A 312 31.36 5.14 -14.11
CA TRP A 312 30.21 5.64 -13.33
C TRP A 312 30.21 5.18 -11.88
N CYS A 313 31.06 4.21 -11.53
CA CYS A 313 31.17 3.64 -10.19
C CYS A 313 31.69 4.59 -9.10
N PRO A 314 32.28 5.77 -9.38
CA PRO A 314 32.42 6.81 -8.35
C PRO A 314 31.13 7.12 -7.58
N ARG A 315 29.97 6.98 -8.21
CA ARG A 315 28.67 7.15 -7.54
C ARG A 315 28.44 6.11 -6.46
N GLY A 316 28.84 4.86 -6.70
CA GLY A 316 28.79 3.80 -5.70
C GLY A 316 29.53 4.22 -4.43
N ALA A 317 30.82 4.52 -4.56
CA ALA A 317 31.65 4.98 -3.46
C ALA A 317 31.03 6.17 -2.69
N VAL A 318 30.58 7.21 -3.41
CA VAL A 318 29.98 8.40 -2.79
C VAL A 318 28.72 8.10 -1.99
N TYR A 319 27.80 7.29 -2.51
CA TYR A 319 26.56 6.98 -1.81
C TYR A 319 26.75 5.95 -0.68
N MET A 320 27.72 5.03 -0.82
CA MET A 320 28.13 4.12 0.25
C MET A 320 28.71 4.90 1.44
N ASP A 321 29.66 5.80 1.20
CA ASP A 321 30.23 6.68 2.23
C ASP A 321 29.15 7.59 2.83
N SER A 322 28.23 8.10 2.01
CA SER A 322 27.11 8.94 2.48
C SER A 322 26.19 8.20 3.44
N LEU A 323 25.88 6.94 3.17
CA LEU A 323 25.04 6.13 4.06
C LEU A 323 25.78 5.72 5.32
N ALA A 324 27.07 5.39 5.23
CA ALA A 324 27.91 5.15 6.40
C ALA A 324 27.99 6.40 7.30
N TYR A 325 28.08 7.59 6.71
CA TYR A 325 28.07 8.87 7.44
C TYR A 325 26.71 9.18 8.08
N LEU A 326 25.62 8.98 7.35
CA LEU A 326 24.26 9.31 7.82
C LEU A 326 23.70 8.28 8.82
N PHE A 327 24.08 7.01 8.69
CA PHE A 327 23.51 5.88 9.43
C PHE A 327 24.60 4.93 9.98
N PRO A 328 25.56 5.42 10.77
CA PRO A 328 26.77 4.67 11.14
C PRO A 328 26.53 3.39 11.94
N GLU A 329 25.42 3.31 12.68
CA GLU A 329 25.12 2.15 13.54
C GLU A 329 24.31 1.06 12.82
N THR A 330 23.62 1.44 11.75
CA THR A 330 22.56 0.63 11.12
C THR A 330 22.79 0.36 9.64
N TRP A 331 23.75 1.01 9.00
CA TRP A 331 24.21 0.72 7.65
C TRP A 331 25.46 -0.17 7.67
N VAL A 332 25.43 -1.25 6.88
CA VAL A 332 26.57 -2.13 6.66
C VAL A 332 26.90 -2.12 5.18
N GLY A 333 27.85 -1.28 4.77
CA GLY A 333 28.28 -1.13 3.39
C GLY A 333 29.39 -2.12 3.00
N ILE A 334 29.26 -2.74 1.83
CA ILE A 334 30.21 -3.68 1.23
C ILE A 334 30.37 -3.34 -0.25
N ALA A 335 31.57 -2.99 -0.69
CA ALA A 335 31.95 -2.77 -2.08
C ALA A 335 32.57 -4.06 -2.65
N VAL A 336 31.85 -4.67 -3.59
CA VAL A 336 32.22 -5.92 -4.25
C VAL A 336 32.85 -5.58 -5.60
N HIS A 337 34.18 -5.66 -5.65
CA HIS A 337 34.96 -5.33 -6.83
C HIS A 337 34.92 -6.44 -7.89
N ASN A 338 34.87 -6.05 -9.17
CA ASN A 338 34.91 -6.94 -10.32
C ASN A 338 36.13 -6.64 -11.21
N GLY A 339 36.93 -7.65 -11.52
CA GLY A 339 37.98 -7.55 -12.55
C GLY A 339 39.12 -6.57 -12.28
N ASP A 340 39.37 -6.22 -11.02
CA ASP A 340 40.43 -5.30 -10.60
C ASP A 340 41.26 -5.85 -9.42
N PRO A 341 42.31 -5.17 -8.92
CA PRO A 341 43.16 -5.69 -7.85
C PRO A 341 42.49 -5.98 -6.50
N MET A 342 41.27 -5.49 -6.28
CA MET A 342 40.50 -5.66 -5.03
C MET A 342 39.42 -6.75 -5.16
N VAL A 343 39.37 -7.48 -6.28
CA VAL A 343 38.36 -8.53 -6.50
C VAL A 343 38.51 -9.70 -5.53
N VAL A 344 37.41 -10.04 -4.85
CA VAL A 344 37.19 -11.35 -4.22
C VAL A 344 36.30 -12.17 -5.15
N SER A 345 36.92 -13.02 -5.98
CA SER A 345 36.24 -13.67 -7.12
C SER A 345 34.98 -14.47 -6.72
N ASP A 346 34.97 -15.11 -5.57
CA ASP A 346 33.80 -15.87 -5.11
C ASP A 346 32.62 -14.95 -4.77
N TYR A 347 32.89 -13.77 -4.19
CA TYR A 347 31.86 -12.79 -3.87
C TYR A 347 31.33 -12.14 -5.16
N ASP A 348 32.23 -11.65 -6.01
CA ASP A 348 31.91 -11.09 -7.33
C ASP A 348 31.02 -12.03 -8.16
N ASN A 349 31.41 -13.31 -8.29
CA ASN A 349 30.60 -14.32 -8.98
C ASN A 349 29.22 -14.54 -8.34
N GLY A 350 29.13 -14.49 -7.02
CA GLY A 350 27.87 -14.62 -6.29
C GLY A 350 26.93 -13.42 -6.51
N MET A 351 27.50 -12.22 -6.60
CA MET A 351 26.75 -10.98 -6.83
C MET A 351 26.36 -10.79 -8.29
N GLY A 352 27.20 -11.17 -9.26
CA GLY A 352 27.00 -10.88 -10.68
C GLY A 352 25.69 -11.41 -11.28
N ASN A 353 25.07 -12.44 -10.70
CA ASN A 353 23.75 -12.95 -11.13
C ASN A 353 22.56 -12.16 -10.58
N LEU A 354 22.81 -11.19 -9.68
CA LEU A 354 21.80 -10.39 -8.99
C LEU A 354 21.79 -8.93 -9.46
N ILE A 355 22.67 -8.56 -10.38
CA ILE A 355 22.81 -7.20 -10.90
C ILE A 355 22.87 -7.18 -12.43
N GLY A 356 22.37 -6.10 -13.04
CA GLY A 356 22.35 -5.90 -14.49
C GLY A 356 23.60 -5.22 -15.04
N GLY A 357 24.40 -4.57 -14.19
CA GLY A 357 25.64 -3.89 -14.59
C GLY A 357 26.32 -3.13 -13.45
N TYR A 358 27.31 -2.30 -13.80
CA TYR A 358 28.14 -1.57 -12.85
C TYR A 358 28.03 -0.05 -13.10
N PRO A 359 27.79 0.80 -12.08
CA PRO A 359 27.49 0.42 -10.70
C PRO A 359 26.03 0.00 -10.55
N SER A 360 25.79 -1.00 -9.72
CA SER A 360 24.48 -1.33 -9.17
C SER A 360 24.71 -2.16 -7.90
N GLY A 361 23.65 -2.44 -7.15
CA GLY A 361 23.82 -3.27 -5.97
C GLY A 361 22.56 -3.79 -5.34
N LEU A 362 22.75 -4.33 -4.15
CA LEU A 362 21.74 -5.06 -3.40
C LEU A 362 21.50 -4.35 -2.07
N VAL A 363 20.25 -4.22 -1.68
CA VAL A 363 19.87 -3.74 -0.35
C VAL A 363 19.16 -4.87 0.38
N ASP A 364 19.79 -5.34 1.46
CA ASP A 364 19.36 -6.48 2.28
C ASP A 364 19.21 -7.79 1.48
N ARG A 365 19.76 -7.85 0.25
CA ARG A 365 19.43 -8.83 -0.80
C ARG A 365 17.93 -9.07 -1.02
N HIS A 366 17.11 -8.09 -0.62
CA HIS A 366 15.68 -8.07 -0.88
C HIS A 366 15.39 -7.27 -2.15
N TYR A 367 16.11 -6.16 -2.33
CA TYR A 367 16.15 -5.41 -3.57
C TYR A 367 17.46 -5.69 -4.30
N ASN A 368 17.35 -6.03 -5.58
CA ASN A 368 18.45 -6.37 -6.46
C ASN A 368 18.51 -5.37 -7.62
N ASP A 369 19.67 -5.26 -8.27
CA ASP A 369 19.90 -4.34 -9.39
C ASP A 369 19.52 -2.88 -9.11
N VAL A 370 19.88 -2.40 -7.92
CA VAL A 370 19.55 -1.05 -7.44
C VAL A 370 20.67 -0.08 -7.80
N ASP A 371 20.33 1.09 -8.35
CA ASP A 371 21.30 2.17 -8.53
C ASP A 371 21.81 2.68 -7.16
N PRO A 372 23.12 2.86 -6.93
CA PRO A 372 23.61 3.32 -5.63
C PRO A 372 23.03 4.65 -5.15
N SER A 373 22.63 5.55 -6.07
CA SER A 373 21.96 6.80 -5.70
C SER A 373 20.59 6.60 -5.04
N GLU A 374 20.01 5.41 -5.22
CA GLU A 374 18.74 5.01 -4.65
C GLU A 374 18.89 4.21 -3.36
N PHE A 375 20.09 3.84 -2.91
CA PHE A 375 20.24 3.00 -1.72
C PHE A 375 19.55 3.58 -0.49
N LYS A 376 19.54 4.90 -0.31
CA LYS A 376 18.86 5.55 0.81
C LYS A 376 17.35 5.27 0.83
N GLN A 377 16.67 5.29 -0.30
CA GLN A 377 15.22 5.05 -0.33
C GLN A 377 14.88 3.61 0.07
N TYR A 378 15.71 2.64 -0.36
CA TYR A 378 15.52 1.25 0.00
C TYR A 378 15.96 0.96 1.43
N TYR A 379 17.03 1.58 1.91
CA TYR A 379 17.43 1.55 3.32
C TYR A 379 16.27 1.95 4.23
N LEU A 380 15.61 3.08 3.95
CA LEU A 380 14.48 3.56 4.75
C LEU A 380 13.32 2.57 4.78
N LYS A 381 13.04 1.88 3.66
CA LYS A 381 12.02 0.81 3.61
C LYS A 381 12.40 -0.43 4.43
N ARG A 382 13.70 -0.73 4.55
CA ARG A 382 14.19 -1.95 5.21
C ARG A 382 14.43 -1.78 6.71
N ILE A 383 14.86 -0.59 7.14
CA ILE A 383 15.21 -0.33 8.55
C ILE A 383 13.98 -0.31 9.47
N GLU A 384 12.79 -0.02 8.92
CA GLU A 384 11.52 -0.01 9.66
C GLU A 384 10.98 -1.43 9.96
N LEU A 385 11.55 -2.46 9.32
CA LEU A 385 11.14 -3.84 9.54
C LEU A 385 11.71 -4.38 10.86
N THR A 386 10.89 -5.10 11.61
CA THR A 386 11.32 -5.80 12.83
C THR A 386 11.90 -7.16 12.44
N PRO A 387 13.21 -7.43 12.64
CA PRO A 387 13.78 -8.74 12.38
C PRO A 387 13.47 -9.70 13.54
N GLU A 388 13.57 -11.00 13.30
CA GLU A 388 13.29 -12.03 14.31
C GLU A 388 14.47 -12.27 15.28
N ALA A 389 15.65 -11.78 14.91
CA ALA A 389 16.89 -11.97 15.64
C ALA A 389 17.81 -10.75 15.54
N SER A 390 18.64 -10.57 16.56
CA SER A 390 19.80 -9.69 16.52
C SER A 390 21.07 -10.50 16.33
N VAL A 391 21.96 -10.00 15.49
CA VAL A 391 23.28 -10.59 15.23
C VAL A 391 24.34 -9.64 15.74
N ALA A 392 25.30 -10.17 16.49
CA ALA A 392 26.44 -9.43 17.01
C ALA A 392 27.73 -10.22 16.79
N LEU A 393 28.83 -9.49 16.56
CA LEU A 393 30.17 -10.05 16.61
C LEU A 393 30.77 -9.81 18.00
N ARG A 394 31.34 -10.85 18.60
CA ARG A 394 32.01 -10.81 19.92
C ARG A 394 33.45 -11.28 19.80
N ASN A 395 34.26 -10.95 20.82
CA ASN A 395 35.64 -11.44 20.95
C ASN A 395 36.50 -11.24 19.70
N ILE A 396 36.33 -10.11 19.01
CA ILE A 396 37.06 -9.80 17.78
C ILE A 396 38.55 -9.60 18.12
N ASN A 397 39.40 -10.41 17.50
CA ASN A 397 40.85 -10.33 17.63
C ASN A 397 41.51 -10.41 16.25
N PHE A 398 42.40 -9.46 15.97
CA PHE A 398 43.22 -9.42 14.77
C PHE A 398 44.69 -9.60 15.13
N ASP A 399 45.32 -10.63 14.59
CA ASP A 399 46.77 -10.82 14.66
C ASP A 399 47.43 -10.13 13.46
N SER A 400 48.15 -9.04 13.72
CA SER A 400 48.81 -8.25 12.68
C SER A 400 50.03 -8.94 12.06
N GLN A 401 50.56 -9.99 12.69
CA GLN A 401 51.68 -10.78 12.15
C GLN A 401 51.18 -11.85 11.18
N THR A 402 50.10 -12.55 11.53
CA THR A 402 49.52 -13.61 10.69
C THR A 402 48.45 -13.11 9.73
N ARG A 403 47.93 -11.89 9.96
CA ARG A 403 46.76 -11.29 9.28
C ARG A 403 45.47 -12.09 9.47
N GLU A 404 45.35 -12.84 10.56
CA GLU A 404 44.15 -13.61 10.87
C GLU A 404 43.21 -12.79 11.77
N ILE A 405 41.92 -12.78 11.41
CA ILE A 405 40.84 -12.25 12.24
C ILE A 405 40.06 -13.44 12.82
N THR A 406 39.82 -13.40 14.12
CA THR A 406 38.96 -14.35 14.84
C THR A 406 37.85 -13.58 15.55
N PHE A 407 36.64 -14.12 15.54
CA PHE A 407 35.47 -13.54 16.20
C PHE A 407 34.44 -14.65 16.46
N ASP A 408 33.54 -14.38 17.40
CA ASP A 408 32.37 -15.19 17.65
C ASP A 408 31.14 -14.52 17.04
N VAL A 409 30.33 -15.30 16.32
CA VAL A 409 29.00 -14.84 15.86
C VAL A 409 27.98 -15.21 16.93
N GLU A 410 27.42 -14.19 17.57
CA GLU A 410 26.33 -14.33 18.54
C GLU A 410 25.01 -13.96 17.88
N VAL A 411 24.01 -14.82 18.05
CA VAL A 411 22.66 -14.64 17.50
C VAL A 411 21.67 -14.79 18.63
N ALA A 412 20.94 -13.71 18.90
CA ALA A 412 19.86 -13.70 19.86
C ALA A 412 18.53 -13.71 19.10
N PHE A 413 17.75 -14.77 19.26
CA PHE A 413 16.40 -14.85 18.70
C PHE A 413 15.40 -14.22 19.67
N ALA A 414 14.55 -13.34 19.14
CA ALA A 414 13.57 -12.64 19.95
C ALA A 414 12.25 -13.42 20.08
N THR A 415 11.99 -14.39 19.22
CA THR A 415 10.81 -15.25 19.33
C THR A 415 11.17 -16.72 19.07
N ASN A 416 10.19 -17.59 19.28
CA ASN A 416 10.30 -18.99 18.93
C ASN A 416 10.20 -19.15 17.41
N ILE A 417 11.15 -19.88 16.83
CA ILE A 417 11.22 -20.09 15.38
C ILE A 417 11.17 -21.59 15.12
N SER A 418 10.16 -22.01 14.39
CA SER A 418 9.98 -23.40 13.98
C SER A 418 10.74 -23.70 12.68
N ASN A 419 11.52 -24.79 12.68
CA ASN A 419 12.32 -25.26 11.53
C ASN A 419 13.28 -24.22 10.92
N PRO A 420 14.18 -23.62 11.70
CA PRO A 420 15.12 -22.65 11.15
C PRO A 420 16.13 -23.30 10.18
N ASP A 421 16.25 -22.76 8.96
CA ASP A 421 17.40 -22.98 8.05
C ASP A 421 18.21 -21.68 7.99
N TYR A 422 18.91 -21.37 9.09
CA TYR A 422 19.75 -20.18 9.14
C TYR A 422 21.14 -20.46 8.59
N ARG A 423 21.59 -19.54 7.75
CA ARG A 423 22.95 -19.48 7.24
C ARG A 423 23.54 -18.14 7.67
N PHE A 424 24.75 -18.20 8.21
CA PHE A 424 25.51 -17.02 8.58
C PHE A 424 26.59 -16.81 7.54
N ASN A 425 26.66 -15.60 7.00
CA ASN A 425 27.76 -15.14 6.18
C ASN A 425 28.56 -14.15 7.02
N ALA A 426 29.88 -14.24 6.92
CA ALA A 426 30.78 -13.25 7.47
C ALA A 426 31.56 -12.65 6.30
N VAL A 427 31.63 -11.33 6.27
CA VAL A 427 32.37 -10.55 5.29
C VAL A 427 33.36 -9.69 6.06
N ILE A 428 34.62 -9.72 5.62
CA ILE A 428 35.65 -8.79 6.11
C ILE A 428 35.58 -7.59 5.18
N VAL A 429 35.59 -6.40 5.76
CA VAL A 429 35.54 -5.16 5.00
C VAL A 429 36.77 -4.33 5.35
N GLU A 430 37.51 -3.90 4.33
CA GLU A 430 38.69 -3.05 4.45
C GLU A 430 38.35 -1.62 4.04
N ASP A 431 38.65 -0.67 4.93
CA ASP A 431 38.64 0.76 4.64
C ASP A 431 40.06 1.27 4.40
N SER A 432 40.17 2.43 3.76
CA SER A 432 41.46 3.05 3.46
C SER A 432 42.38 2.21 2.55
N VAL A 433 41.79 1.39 1.66
CA VAL A 433 42.54 0.60 0.70
C VAL A 433 43.14 1.52 -0.36
N THR A 434 44.44 1.37 -0.60
CA THR A 434 45.21 2.16 -1.56
C THR A 434 46.14 1.27 -2.36
N GLY A 435 46.63 1.77 -3.50
CA GLY A 435 47.62 1.07 -4.31
C GLY A 435 48.53 2.03 -5.06
N THR A 436 49.62 1.50 -5.61
CA THR A 436 50.60 2.29 -6.39
C THR A 436 50.65 1.91 -7.86
N SER A 437 49.92 0.87 -8.28
CA SER A 437 49.84 0.43 -9.67
C SER A 437 48.64 1.06 -10.37
N SER A 438 48.68 1.16 -11.70
CA SER A 438 47.57 1.69 -12.49
C SER A 438 46.29 0.85 -12.43
N GLY A 439 46.34 -0.35 -11.84
CA GLY A 439 45.14 -1.15 -11.59
C GLY A 439 44.21 -0.54 -10.52
N TYR A 440 44.74 0.38 -9.70
CA TYR A 440 44.01 1.18 -8.72
C TYR A 440 43.62 2.57 -9.25
N ASP A 441 43.84 2.85 -10.53
CA ASP A 441 43.34 4.10 -11.13
C ASP A 441 41.83 3.97 -11.36
N GLN A 442 41.02 4.89 -10.82
CA GLN A 442 39.56 4.85 -10.98
C GLN A 442 39.11 5.60 -12.22
N ALA A 443 38.46 4.92 -13.15
CA ALA A 443 37.76 5.55 -14.25
C ALA A 443 36.68 6.51 -13.70
N ASN A 444 36.60 7.70 -14.28
CA ASN A 444 35.74 8.78 -13.79
C ASN A 444 35.08 9.53 -14.95
N TYR A 445 33.80 9.26 -15.20
CA TYR A 445 33.05 9.89 -16.29
C TYR A 445 32.39 11.21 -15.88
N TYR A 446 32.41 11.58 -14.60
CA TYR A 446 31.86 12.83 -14.08
C TYR A 446 32.68 14.05 -14.51
N SER A 447 34.01 13.90 -14.61
CA SER A 447 34.95 14.95 -15.02
C SER A 447 35.15 15.08 -16.52
N SER A 448 34.57 14.17 -17.31
CA SER A 448 34.68 14.25 -18.77
C SER A 448 34.01 15.52 -19.30
N GLN A 449 34.63 16.16 -20.28
CA GLN A 449 34.16 17.43 -20.84
C GLN A 449 32.74 17.32 -21.46
N ALA A 450 32.33 16.12 -21.85
CA ALA A 450 31.00 15.83 -22.39
C ALA A 450 29.92 15.73 -21.31
N ASN A 451 30.26 15.25 -20.10
CA ASN A 451 29.30 15.07 -19.01
C ASN A 451 29.34 16.26 -18.03
N ASN A 452 30.51 16.56 -17.45
CA ASN A 452 30.72 17.68 -16.52
C ASN A 452 29.68 17.74 -15.38
N ILE A 453 29.42 16.60 -14.73
CA ILE A 453 28.33 16.39 -13.76
C ILE A 453 28.90 16.47 -12.35
N ASP A 454 28.31 17.29 -11.48
CA ASP A 454 28.72 17.35 -10.07
C ASP A 454 28.35 16.06 -9.33
N LEU A 455 29.33 15.48 -8.63
CA LEU A 455 29.15 14.35 -7.72
C LEU A 455 30.06 14.61 -6.52
N VAL A 456 29.46 15.05 -5.42
CA VAL A 456 30.19 15.52 -4.25
C VAL A 456 30.11 14.48 -3.14
N GLY A 457 31.28 14.00 -2.70
CA GLY A 457 31.42 13.10 -1.56
C GLY A 457 31.18 13.80 -0.22
N VAL A 458 30.98 13.01 0.84
CA VAL A 458 30.84 13.53 2.21
C VAL A 458 32.11 14.22 2.74
N ASP A 459 33.26 13.91 2.14
CA ASP A 459 34.54 14.57 2.36
C ASP A 459 34.65 15.95 1.67
N GLY A 460 33.63 16.33 0.89
CA GLY A 460 33.58 17.57 0.14
C GLY A 460 34.30 17.51 -1.21
N VAL A 461 34.86 16.37 -1.60
CA VAL A 461 35.51 16.20 -2.91
C VAL A 461 34.45 16.08 -3.99
N ASN A 462 34.56 16.92 -5.02
CA ASN A 462 33.71 16.82 -6.20
C ASN A 462 34.44 16.02 -7.28
N TRP A 463 33.89 14.85 -7.63
CA TRP A 463 34.48 13.95 -8.62
C TRP A 463 34.57 14.56 -10.02
N LYS A 464 33.74 15.57 -10.32
CA LYS A 464 33.84 16.39 -11.53
C LYS A 464 35.19 17.09 -11.67
N ASP A 465 35.81 17.47 -10.55
CA ASP A 465 37.05 18.25 -10.52
C ASP A 465 38.31 17.36 -10.53
N LEU A 466 38.13 16.03 -10.44
CA LEU A 466 39.21 15.04 -10.49
C LEU A 466 39.48 14.58 -11.94
N PRO A 467 40.70 14.15 -12.30
CA PRO A 467 41.00 13.65 -13.64
C PRO A 467 40.26 12.34 -13.99
N ASN A 468 40.34 11.94 -15.26
CA ASN A 468 39.90 10.63 -15.73
C ASN A 468 41.06 9.87 -16.42
N PRO A 469 41.51 8.73 -15.88
CA PRO A 469 41.14 8.19 -14.57
C PRO A 469 41.69 9.05 -13.42
N VAL A 470 41.12 8.89 -12.22
CA VAL A 470 41.69 9.38 -10.97
C VAL A 470 42.89 8.49 -10.63
N PRO A 471 44.13 9.03 -10.56
CA PRO A 471 45.30 8.22 -10.29
C PRO A 471 45.24 7.53 -8.92
N ALA A 472 45.80 6.33 -8.82
CA ALA A 472 45.88 5.53 -7.60
C ALA A 472 46.42 6.31 -6.39
N ALA A 473 47.32 7.27 -6.61
CA ALA A 473 47.89 8.13 -5.57
C ALA A 473 46.92 9.19 -5.01
N GLN A 474 45.75 9.38 -5.62
CA GLN A 474 44.74 10.37 -5.25
C GLN A 474 43.42 9.74 -4.80
N ILE A 475 43.33 8.41 -4.77
CA ILE A 475 42.12 7.69 -4.40
C ILE A 475 42.35 6.75 -3.24
N VAL A 476 41.30 6.61 -2.45
CA VAL A 476 41.21 5.71 -1.31
C VAL A 476 39.89 4.97 -1.47
N TYR A 477 39.94 3.64 -1.39
CA TYR A 477 38.75 2.80 -1.47
C TYR A 477 38.32 2.41 -0.06
N ASN A 478 37.03 2.62 0.22
CA ASN A 478 36.37 2.22 1.45
C ASN A 478 35.42 1.07 1.18
N HIS A 479 35.02 0.39 2.25
CA HIS A 479 34.04 -0.68 2.22
C HIS A 479 34.45 -1.92 1.39
N VAL A 480 35.73 -2.09 1.04
CA VAL A 480 36.20 -3.15 0.13
C VAL A 480 36.04 -4.53 0.77
N ALA A 481 35.38 -5.46 0.08
CA ALA A 481 35.13 -6.84 0.56
C ALA A 481 36.33 -7.78 0.52
#